data_AF-A0A6N8B940-F1
#
_entry.id   AF-A0A6N8B940-F1
#
_cell.length_a   1.000
_cell.length_b   1.000
_cell.length_c   1.000
_cell.angle_alpha   90.00
_cell.angle_beta   90.00
_cell.angle_gamma   90.00
#
_symmetry.space_group_name_H-M   'P 1'
#
loop_
_entity.id
_entity.type
_entity.pdbx_description
1 polymer ?
#
loop_
_entity_poly.entity_id
_entity_poly.type
_entity_poly.pdbx_seq_one_letter_code
_entity_poly.pdbx_strand_id
1 'polypeptide(L)'
;MNKDKLLISAAIVFLGLSFIIGSHVLANAISDFGRRFDIETEDIGSHLGYMASELHDFRQDYITRYSETTREKQTMYMSEAAEYLGFSFKELKFLIEEENINIPYIKVNRKYVFYKESLNRWQKKIEQQEYILE
;
A
#
# COMPACT_ATOMS: atom_id res chain seq x y z
N MET A 1 55.44 -2.71 59.94
CA MET A 1 54.38 -2.96 58.93
C MET A 1 54.87 -2.43 57.59
N ASN A 2 55.04 -3.27 56.57
CA ASN A 2 55.65 -2.84 55.29
C ASN A 2 54.76 -1.81 54.61
N LYS A 3 55.34 -0.65 54.30
CA LYS A 3 54.66 0.49 53.66
C LYS A 3 53.93 0.07 52.38
N ASP A 4 54.49 -0.90 51.66
CA ASP A 4 53.93 -1.42 50.40
C ASP A 4 52.58 -2.13 50.60
N LYS A 5 52.39 -2.85 51.71
CA LYS A 5 51.12 -3.51 52.01
C LYS A 5 50.01 -2.50 52.34
N LEU A 6 50.38 -1.40 52.98
CA LEU A 6 49.49 -0.29 53.31
C LEU A 6 49.04 0.46 52.05
N LEU A 7 49.98 0.71 51.12
CA LEU A 7 49.69 1.35 49.84
C LEU A 7 48.75 0.51 48.97
N ILE A 8 48.95 -0.81 48.91
CA ILE A 8 48.07 -1.71 48.16
C ILE A 8 46.66 -1.71 48.76
N SER A 9 46.54 -1.77 50.09
CA SER A 9 45.21 -1.72 50.74
C SER A 9 44.48 -0.41 50.50
N ALA A 10 45.20 0.73 50.52
CA ALA A 10 44.61 2.03 50.24
C ALA A 10 44.13 2.13 48.79
N ALA A 11 44.92 1.64 47.83
CA ALA A 11 44.54 1.63 46.41
C ALA A 11 43.24 0.85 46.15
N ILE A 12 43.04 -0.29 46.82
CA ILE A 12 41.81 -1.10 46.69
C ILE A 12 40.58 -0.33 47.23
N VAL A 13 40.73 0.38 48.36
CA VAL A 13 39.65 1.19 48.93
C VAL A 13 39.30 2.36 48.01
N PHE A 14 40.30 3.06 47.46
CA PHE A 14 40.08 4.14 46.49
C PHE A 14 39.46 3.64 45.19
N LEU A 15 39.84 2.46 44.72
CA LEU A 15 39.22 1.81 43.56
C LEU A 15 37.72 1.56 43.81
N GLY A 16 37.38 1.02 44.98
CA GLY A 16 35.98 0.79 45.38
C GLY A 16 35.17 2.09 45.43
N LEU A 17 35.72 3.15 46.01
CA LEU A 17 35.07 4.46 46.05
C LEU A 17 34.87 5.05 44.65
N SER A 18 35.86 4.91 43.76
CA SER A 18 35.75 5.36 42.37
C SER A 18 34.65 4.62 41.61
N PHE A 19 34.47 3.32 41.87
CA PHE A 19 33.39 2.54 41.28
C PHE A 19 32.00 2.99 41.75
N ILE A 20 31.85 3.30 43.04
CA ILE A 20 30.57 3.77 43.59
C ILE A 20 30.20 5.13 42.98
N ILE A 21 31.14 6.07 42.93
CA ILE A 21 30.92 7.40 42.35
C ILE A 21 30.65 7.28 40.84
N GLY A 22 31.44 6.48 40.12
CA GLY A 22 31.25 6.24 38.69
C GLY A 22 29.90 5.60 38.37
N SER A 23 29.46 4.63 39.16
CA SER A 23 28.14 4.01 39.03
C SER A 23 27.01 5.02 39.20
N HIS A 24 27.11 5.92 40.18
CA HIS A 24 26.11 6.98 40.39
C HIS A 24 26.03 7.96 39.21
N VAL A 25 27.17 8.42 38.70
CA VAL A 25 27.19 9.33 37.54
C VAL A 25 26.63 8.65 36.30
N LEU A 26 27.01 7.39 36.07
CA LEU A 26 26.52 6.62 34.93
C LEU A 26 25.01 6.33 35.03
N ALA A 27 24.51 5.98 36.23
CA ALA A 27 23.09 5.75 36.48
C ALA A 27 22.26 7.02 36.22
N ASN A 28 22.74 8.18 36.68
CA ASN A 28 22.08 9.45 36.42
C ASN A 28 22.09 9.80 34.93
N ALA A 29 23.21 9.59 34.23
CA ALA A 29 23.31 9.83 32.80
C ALA A 29 22.39 8.90 31.97
N ILE A 30 22.29 7.62 32.34
CA ILE A 30 21.38 6.66 31.69
C ILE A 30 19.92 7.03 31.97
N SER A 31 19.59 7.45 33.19
CA SER A 31 18.23 7.87 33.53
C SER A 31 17.79 9.11 32.75
N ASP A 32 18.68 10.10 32.63
CA ASP A 32 18.42 11.30 31.83
C ASP A 32 18.30 11.00 30.34
N PHE A 33 19.12 10.07 29.82
CA PHE A 33 19.02 9.61 28.44
C PHE A 33 17.71 8.85 28.18
N GLY A 34 17.32 7.93 29.08
CA GLY A 34 16.08 7.18 28.98
C GLY A 34 14.85 8.09 28.99
N ARG A 35 14.82 9.09 29.88
CA ARG A 35 13.71 10.07 29.94
C ARG A 35 13.57 10.90 28.66
N ARG A 36 14.69 11.31 28.04
CA ARG A 36 14.66 12.04 26.77
C ARG A 36 14.16 11.17 25.62
N PHE A 37 14.59 9.92 25.59
CA PHE A 37 14.16 8.95 24.58
C PHE A 37 12.67 8.62 24.72
N ASP A 38 12.16 8.42 25.94
CA ASP A 38 10.73 8.19 26.18
C ASP A 38 9.87 9.36 25.69
N ILE A 39 10.27 10.61 25.98
CA ILE A 39 9.54 11.82 25.53
C ILE A 39 9.53 11.91 24.00
N GLU A 40 10.67 11.66 23.33
CA GLU A 40 10.73 11.67 21.86
C GLU A 40 9.88 10.55 21.24
N THR A 41 9.86 9.36 21.85
CA THR A 41 9.03 8.25 21.33
C THR A 41 7.54 8.44 21.56
N GLU A 42 7.13 9.10 22.64
CA GLU A 42 5.72 9.45 22.87
C GLU A 42 5.24 10.50 21.86
N ASP A 43 6.06 11.51 21.58
CA ASP A 43 5.76 12.54 20.58
C ASP A 43 5.68 11.95 19.16
N ILE A 44 6.65 11.11 18.78
CA ILE A 44 6.64 10.38 17.51
C ILE A 44 5.46 9.40 17.43
N GLY A 45 5.16 8.68 18.51
CA GLY A 45 4.04 7.74 18.56
C GLY A 45 2.69 8.43 18.39
N SER A 46 2.51 9.60 19.01
CA SER A 46 1.33 10.42 18.85
C SER A 46 1.20 10.95 17.41
N HIS A 47 2.30 11.45 16.83
CA HIS A 47 2.34 11.98 15.47
C HIS A 47 2.04 10.90 14.42
N LEU A 48 2.63 9.71 14.58
CA LEU A 48 2.33 8.54 13.73
C LEU A 48 0.87 8.09 13.91
N GLY A 49 0.31 8.20 15.10
CA GLY A 49 -1.11 7.95 15.38
C GLY A 49 -2.02 8.91 14.60
N TYR A 50 -1.72 10.21 14.59
CA TYR A 50 -2.45 11.20 13.80
C TYR A 50 -2.36 10.91 12.30
N MET A 51 -1.16 10.62 11.78
CA MET A 51 -0.97 10.26 10.36
C MET A 51 -1.72 8.97 10.00
N ALA A 52 -1.75 7.96 10.88
CA ALA A 52 -2.50 6.73 10.66
C ALA A 52 -4.01 6.98 10.63
N SER A 53 -4.52 7.88 11.47
CA SER A 53 -5.93 8.30 11.44
C SER A 53 -6.27 9.08 10.17
N GLU A 54 -5.38 9.96 9.71
CA GLU A 54 -5.57 10.72 8.47
C GLU A 54 -5.53 9.80 7.24
N LEU A 55 -4.65 8.79 7.23
CA LEU A 55 -4.63 7.75 6.19
C LEU A 55 -5.88 6.86 6.23
N HIS A 56 -6.42 6.57 7.41
CA HIS A 56 -7.66 5.82 7.56
C HIS A 56 -8.85 6.60 6.97
N ASP A 57 -8.94 7.89 7.24
CA ASP A 57 -10.00 8.76 6.70
C ASP A 57 -9.86 8.95 5.20
N PHE A 58 -8.64 9.07 4.67
CA PHE A 58 -8.37 9.07 3.23
C PHE A 58 -8.82 7.78 2.55
N ARG A 59 -8.57 6.64 3.19
CA ARG A 59 -9.02 5.32 2.70
C ARG A 59 -10.54 5.22 2.73
N GLN A 60 -11.18 5.73 3.77
CA GLN A 60 -12.63 5.68 3.91
C GLN A 60 -13.32 6.59 2.88
N ASP A 61 -12.78 7.78 2.60
CA ASP A 61 -13.27 8.68 1.56
C ASP A 61 -13.05 8.10 0.14
N TYR A 62 -11.91 7.43 -0.09
CA TYR A 62 -11.69 6.69 -1.33
C TYR A 62 -12.70 5.54 -1.50
N ILE A 63 -12.94 4.73 -0.46
CA ILE A 63 -13.91 3.63 -0.50
C ILE A 63 -15.35 4.16 -0.65
N THR A 64 -15.69 5.26 0.01
CA THR A 64 -17.04 5.85 -0.03
C THR A 64 -17.31 6.46 -1.41
N ARG A 65 -16.38 7.23 -2.00
CA ARG A 65 -16.49 7.71 -3.39
C ARG A 65 -16.47 6.59 -4.42
N TYR A 66 -15.74 5.50 -4.18
CA TYR A 66 -15.75 4.34 -5.07
C TYR A 66 -17.03 3.50 -4.94
N SER A 67 -17.68 3.53 -3.77
CA SER A 67 -18.96 2.82 -3.52
C SER A 67 -20.19 3.61 -3.97
N GLU A 68 -20.13 4.95 -4.00
CA GLU A 68 -21.15 5.79 -4.63
C GLU A 68 -21.02 5.84 -6.15
N THR A 69 -19.88 5.40 -6.69
CA THR A 69 -19.83 4.87 -8.05
C THR A 69 -20.19 3.38 -8.08
N THR A 70 -21.46 3.07 -7.86
CA THR A 70 -22.17 2.07 -8.69
C THR A 70 -22.24 2.54 -10.15
N ARG A 71 -21.07 2.89 -10.72
CA ARG A 71 -20.79 2.79 -12.14
C ARG A 71 -20.90 1.30 -12.42
N GLU A 72 -21.91 0.90 -13.19
CA GLU A 72 -21.95 -0.40 -13.85
C GLU A 72 -20.53 -0.83 -14.21
N LYS A 73 -20.16 -2.06 -13.84
CA LYS A 73 -18.87 -2.69 -14.15
C LYS A 73 -18.46 -2.33 -15.59
N GLN A 74 -17.60 -1.32 -15.75
CA GLN A 74 -17.29 -0.75 -17.06
C GLN A 74 -16.42 -1.70 -17.90
N THR A 75 -15.87 -2.73 -17.26
CA THR A 75 -14.98 -3.72 -17.87
C THR A 75 -15.59 -5.11 -17.81
N MET A 76 -15.66 -5.77 -18.95
CA MET A 76 -16.17 -7.13 -19.12
C MET A 76 -15.05 -8.05 -19.59
N TYR A 77 -15.04 -9.29 -19.11
CA TYR A 77 -14.20 -10.34 -19.67
C TYR A 77 -14.92 -11.02 -20.85
N MET A 78 -14.20 -11.84 -21.62
CA MET A 78 -14.70 -12.48 -22.84
C MET A 78 -16.11 -13.11 -22.74
N SER A 79 -16.42 -13.83 -21.66
CA SER A 79 -17.76 -14.42 -21.48
C SER A 79 -18.84 -13.36 -21.29
N GLU A 80 -18.56 -12.32 -20.50
CA GLU A 80 -19.48 -11.23 -20.22
C GLU A 80 -19.69 -10.34 -21.45
N ALA A 81 -18.63 -10.11 -22.22
CA ALA A 81 -18.70 -9.37 -23.48
C ALA A 81 -19.46 -10.15 -24.56
N ALA A 82 -19.29 -11.47 -24.61
CA ALA A 82 -20.05 -12.33 -25.53
C ALA A 82 -21.55 -12.27 -25.21
N GLU A 83 -21.92 -12.45 -23.95
CA GLU A 83 -23.30 -12.32 -23.48
C GLU A 83 -23.87 -10.92 -23.78
N TYR A 84 -23.09 -9.87 -23.52
CA TYR A 84 -23.49 -8.49 -23.79
C TYR A 84 -23.79 -8.22 -25.28
N LEU A 85 -22.98 -8.81 -26.17
CA LEU A 85 -23.13 -8.64 -27.62
C LEU A 85 -24.11 -9.65 -28.25
N GLY A 86 -24.66 -10.58 -27.46
CA GLY A 86 -25.53 -11.64 -27.98
C GLY A 86 -24.82 -12.76 -28.73
N PHE A 87 -23.50 -12.94 -28.52
CA PHE A 87 -22.71 -14.02 -29.10
C PHE A 87 -22.42 -15.12 -28.08
N SER A 88 -22.16 -16.33 -28.56
CA SER A 88 -21.48 -17.33 -27.75
C SER A 88 -20.00 -16.97 -27.56
N PHE A 89 -19.40 -17.49 -26.50
CA PHE A 89 -17.96 -17.32 -26.24
C PHE A 89 -17.09 -17.75 -27.45
N LYS A 90 -17.47 -18.82 -28.14
CA LYS A 90 -16.72 -19.35 -29.28
C LYS A 90 -16.82 -18.44 -30.49
N GLU A 91 -18.00 -17.90 -30.76
CA GLU A 91 -18.22 -16.95 -31.86
C GLU A 91 -17.42 -15.68 -31.62
N LEU A 92 -17.56 -15.05 -30.45
CA LEU A 92 -16.79 -13.82 -30.16
C LEU A 92 -15.27 -14.06 -30.26
N LYS A 93 -14.79 -15.21 -29.80
CA LYS A 93 -13.38 -15.58 -29.94
C LYS A 93 -12.96 -15.72 -31.40
N PHE A 94 -13.77 -16.38 -32.23
CA PHE A 94 -13.52 -16.55 -33.66
C PHE A 94 -13.50 -15.19 -34.39
N LEU A 95 -14.44 -14.29 -34.08
CA LEU A 95 -14.49 -12.95 -34.68
C LEU A 95 -13.24 -12.11 -34.39
N ILE A 96 -12.68 -12.26 -33.18
CA ILE A 96 -11.49 -11.53 -32.73
C ILE A 96 -10.19 -12.14 -33.28
N GLU A 97 -10.10 -13.47 -33.34
CA GLU A 97 -8.85 -14.16 -33.66
C GLU A 97 -8.71 -14.51 -35.15
N GLU A 98 -9.82 -14.77 -35.86
CA GLU A 98 -9.82 -15.32 -37.23
C GLU A 98 -10.39 -14.35 -38.26
N GLU A 99 -11.53 -13.70 -37.97
CA GLU A 99 -12.18 -12.79 -38.95
C GLU A 99 -11.65 -11.36 -38.93
N ASN A 100 -10.70 -11.06 -38.03
CA ASN A 100 -10.10 -9.73 -37.86
C ASN A 100 -11.14 -8.60 -37.77
N ILE A 101 -12.30 -8.88 -37.16
CA ILE A 101 -13.33 -7.87 -36.93
C ILE A 101 -12.80 -6.93 -35.87
N ASN A 102 -12.87 -5.63 -36.15
CA ASN A 102 -12.28 -4.58 -35.31
C ASN A 102 -13.13 -4.27 -34.06
N ILE A 103 -13.43 -5.32 -33.28
CA ILE A 103 -14.08 -5.22 -31.97
C ILE A 103 -13.06 -4.62 -30.99
N PRO A 104 -13.38 -3.54 -30.26
CA PRO A 104 -12.42 -2.90 -29.37
C PRO A 104 -12.19 -3.75 -28.11
N TYR A 105 -10.97 -4.24 -27.94
CA TYR A 105 -10.52 -4.98 -26.76
C TYR A 105 -9.11 -4.59 -26.33
N ILE A 106 -8.76 -4.92 -25.09
CA ILE A 106 -7.38 -4.89 -24.57
C ILE A 106 -6.99 -6.30 -24.16
N LYS A 107 -5.78 -6.73 -24.55
CA LYS A 107 -5.21 -8.02 -24.14
C LYS A 107 -4.30 -7.83 -22.93
N VAL A 108 -4.73 -8.32 -21.77
CA VAL A 108 -3.96 -8.26 -20.51
C VAL A 108 -3.67 -9.68 -20.04
N ASN A 109 -2.40 -10.06 -19.94
CA ASN A 109 -1.97 -11.39 -19.47
C ASN A 109 -2.73 -12.55 -20.13
N ARG A 110 -2.83 -12.54 -21.47
CA ARG A 110 -3.56 -13.52 -22.30
C ARG A 110 -5.08 -13.53 -22.13
N LYS A 111 -5.66 -12.58 -21.39
CA LYS A 111 -7.12 -12.39 -21.27
C LYS A 111 -7.56 -11.21 -22.12
N TYR A 112 -8.73 -11.34 -22.73
CA TYR A 112 -9.41 -10.26 -23.43
C TYR A 112 -10.29 -9.48 -22.44
N VAL A 113 -10.10 -8.16 -22.39
CA VAL A 113 -10.84 -7.22 -21.55
C VAL A 113 -11.53 -6.21 -22.45
N PHE A 114 -12.81 -5.99 -22.20
CA PHE A 114 -13.67 -5.13 -23.02
C PHE A 114 -14.23 -4.02 -22.17
N TYR A 115 -14.18 -2.79 -22.66
CA TYR A 115 -14.86 -1.68 -22.01
C TYR A 115 -16.27 -1.54 -22.58
N LYS A 116 -17.29 -1.54 -21.71
CA LYS A 116 -18.71 -1.43 -22.12
C LYS A 116 -18.94 -0.24 -23.04
N GLU A 117 -18.38 0.91 -22.68
CA GLU A 117 -18.49 2.14 -23.47
C GLU A 117 -17.85 2.00 -24.87
N SER A 118 -16.74 1.28 -24.98
CA SER A 118 -16.08 1.03 -26.26
C SER A 118 -16.90 0.11 -27.16
N LEU A 119 -17.50 -0.94 -26.59
CA LEU A 119 -18.43 -1.81 -27.32
C LEU A 119 -19.66 -1.03 -27.79
N ASN A 120 -20.23 -0.17 -26.96
CA ASN A 120 -21.37 0.68 -27.34
C ASN A 120 -21.05 1.62 -28.50
N ARG A 121 -19.88 2.26 -28.46
CA ARG A 121 -19.43 3.13 -29.57
C ARG A 121 -19.19 2.33 -30.85
N TRP A 122 -18.70 1.11 -30.73
CA TRP A 122 -18.48 0.22 -31.86
C TRP A 122 -19.81 -0.24 -32.48
N GLN A 123 -20.77 -0.70 -31.67
CA GLN A 123 -22.11 -1.08 -32.15
C GLN A 123 -22.79 0.08 -32.90
N LYS A 124 -22.81 1.29 -32.32
CA LYS A 124 -23.37 2.47 -32.97
C LYS A 124 -22.71 2.81 -34.31
N LYS A 125 -21.41 2.59 -34.45
CA LYS A 125 -20.69 2.82 -35.72
C LYS A 125 -21.08 1.82 -36.79
N ILE A 126 -21.27 0.56 -36.43
CA ILE A 126 -21.72 -0.48 -37.36
C ILE A 126 -23.14 -0.18 -37.83
N GLU A 127 -24.06 0.10 -36.90
CA GLU A 127 -25.44 0.49 -37.22
C GLU A 127 -25.47 1.67 -38.19
N GLN A 128 -24.69 2.73 -37.92
CA GLN A 128 -24.60 3.90 -38.80
C GLN A 128 -24.02 3.62 -40.18
N GLN A 129 -23.16 2.60 -40.32
CA GLN A 129 -22.58 2.22 -41.62
C GLN A 129 -23.57 1.42 -42.46
N GLU A 130 -24.44 0.62 -41.83
CA GLU A 130 -25.51 -0.09 -42.53
C GLU A 130 -26.54 0.88 -43.14
N TYR A 131 -26.90 1.97 -42.42
CA TYR A 131 -27.83 2.99 -42.93
C TYR A 131 -27.32 3.83 -44.12
N ILE A 132 -26.03 3.80 -44.44
CA ILE A 132 -25.46 4.56 -45.57
C ILE A 132 -25.45 3.71 -46.86
N LEU A 133 -25.71 2.41 -46.76
CA LEU A 133 -25.67 1.45 -47.86
C LEU A 133 -27.05 1.01 -48.36
N GLU A 134 -28.14 1.47 -47.73
CA GLU A 134 -29.53 1.41 -48.23
C GLU A 134 -29.95 2.72 -48.91
#